data_AF-A0A8T0UFR2-F1
#
_entry.id   AF-A0A8T0UFR2-F1
#
_cell.length_a   1.000
_cell.length_b   1.000
_cell.length_c   1.000
_cell.angle_alpha   90.00
_cell.angle_beta   90.00
_cell.angle_gamma   90.00
#
_symmetry.space_group_name_H-M   'P 1'
#
loop_
_entity.id
_entity.type
_entity.pdbx_description
1 polymer ?
#
loop_
_entity_poly.entity_id
_entity_poly.type
_entity_poly.pdbx_seq_one_letter_code
_entity_poly.pdbx_strand_id
1 'polypeptide(L)'
;MMNTGRLKQALPYYEKVMNAVDFKTELHGRAALQWSICLDSLCRSKEAMSMYSKLKNHPNSEISKKANMFVFSFQAMDFMKLNSTPVPKSTGYETYFTKFGGQKNYYASLDEPEVGVGQVIPYMLFLVSPIFIVAFAALRKSFQL
;
A
#
# COMPACT_ATOMS: atom_id res chain seq x y z
N MET A 1 -0.42 7.52 -6.24
CA MET A 1 0.83 7.58 -7.04
C MET A 1 1.96 6.77 -6.40
N MET A 2 2.34 7.04 -5.15
CA MET A 2 3.33 6.20 -4.43
C MET A 2 2.87 4.74 -4.24
N ASN A 3 1.61 4.54 -3.82
CA ASN A 3 1.05 3.18 -3.63
C ASN A 3 1.00 2.35 -4.92
N THR A 4 1.13 3.00 -6.09
CA THR A 4 1.13 2.34 -7.40
C THR A 4 2.54 2.24 -8.00
N GLY A 5 3.60 2.52 -7.23
CA GLY A 5 5.01 2.45 -7.69
C GLY A 5 5.43 3.52 -8.70
N ARG A 6 4.57 4.50 -9.02
CA ARG A 6 4.83 5.55 -10.01
C ARG A 6 5.61 6.72 -9.41
N LEU A 7 6.80 6.43 -8.87
CA LEU A 7 7.60 7.38 -8.09
C LEU A 7 8.10 8.58 -8.90
N LYS A 8 8.62 8.34 -10.12
CA LYS A 8 9.10 9.43 -11.01
C LYS A 8 8.00 10.43 -11.35
N GLN A 9 6.77 9.95 -11.54
CA GLN A 9 5.61 10.81 -11.82
C GLN A 9 5.12 11.55 -10.59
N ALA A 10 5.37 11.02 -9.37
CA ALA A 10 4.95 11.64 -8.12
C ALA A 10 5.81 12.84 -7.72
N LEU A 11 7.11 12.83 -8.04
CA LEU A 11 8.07 13.91 -7.72
C LEU A 11 7.56 15.33 -8.06
N PRO A 12 7.11 15.63 -9.29
CA PRO A 12 6.68 16.99 -9.64
C PRO A 12 5.47 17.47 -8.83
N TYR A 13 4.60 16.56 -8.36
CA TYR A 13 3.47 16.94 -7.53
C TYR A 13 3.93 17.40 -6.14
N TYR A 14 4.91 16.72 -5.54
CA TYR A 14 5.46 17.14 -4.25
C TYR A 14 6.25 18.44 -4.37
N GLU A 15 7.03 18.62 -5.45
CA GLU A 15 7.74 19.88 -5.73
C GLU A 15 6.77 21.04 -5.87
N LYS A 16 5.64 20.84 -6.57
CA LYS A 16 4.60 21.87 -6.69
C LYS A 16 4.07 22.32 -5.33
N VAL A 17 3.83 21.37 -4.41
CA VAL A 17 3.38 21.69 -3.04
C VAL A 17 4.47 22.40 -2.25
N MET A 18 5.71 21.94 -2.34
CA MET A 18 6.85 22.56 -1.66
C MET A 18 7.13 23.98 -2.14
N ASN A 19 6.91 24.27 -3.43
CA ASN A 19 7.08 25.61 -4.00
C ASN A 19 5.92 26.55 -3.64
N ALA A 20 4.74 26.01 -3.35
CA ALA A 20 3.55 26.80 -3.04
C ALA A 20 3.44 27.20 -1.57
N VAL A 21 4.17 26.53 -0.66
CA VAL A 21 3.98 26.67 0.78
C VAL A 21 5.31 26.77 1.51
N ASP A 22 5.38 27.58 2.56
CA ASP A 22 6.57 27.76 3.37
C ASP A 22 7.06 26.47 4.04
N PHE A 23 8.39 26.34 4.16
CA PHE A 23 9.05 25.17 4.74
C PHE A 23 8.58 24.81 6.15
N LYS A 24 8.23 25.80 6.97
CA LYS A 24 7.82 25.60 8.37
C LYS A 24 6.47 24.90 8.52
N THR A 25 5.66 24.89 7.46
CA THR A 25 4.33 24.30 7.49
C THR A 25 4.40 22.78 7.52
N GLU A 26 3.44 22.16 8.20
CA GLU A 26 3.31 20.70 8.19
C GLU A 26 3.15 20.13 6.78
N LEU A 27 2.41 20.83 5.91
CA LEU A 27 2.17 20.38 4.55
C LEU A 27 3.47 20.34 3.74
N HIS A 28 4.29 21.39 3.80
CA HIS A 28 5.60 21.39 3.15
C HIS A 28 6.49 20.28 3.71
N GLY A 29 6.58 20.15 5.03
CA GLY A 29 7.42 19.12 5.65
C GLY A 29 6.99 17.70 5.27
N ARG A 30 5.68 17.42 5.18
CA ARG A 30 5.16 16.11 4.73
C ARG A 30 5.46 15.87 3.25
N ALA A 31 5.28 16.87 2.39
CA ALA A 31 5.60 16.77 0.97
C ALA A 31 7.10 16.53 0.75
N ALA A 32 7.96 17.28 1.46
CA ALA A 32 9.41 17.13 1.40
C ALA A 32 9.88 15.76 1.91
N LEU A 33 9.25 15.22 2.95
CA LEU A 33 9.54 13.86 3.44
C LEU A 33 9.23 12.82 2.36
N GLN A 34 8.04 12.88 1.75
CA GLN A 34 7.64 11.93 0.70
C GLN A 34 8.46 12.09 -0.58
N TRP A 35 8.80 13.31 -0.95
CA TRP A 35 9.72 13.59 -2.06
C TRP A 35 11.08 12.92 -1.84
N SER A 36 11.62 13.02 -0.62
CA SER A 36 12.89 12.39 -0.24
C SER A 36 12.81 10.86 -0.31
N ILE A 37 11.70 10.26 0.14
CA ILE A 37 11.47 8.80 0.07
C ILE A 37 11.41 8.34 -1.40
N CYS A 38 10.71 9.09 -2.26
CA CYS A 38 10.70 8.84 -3.69
C CYS A 38 12.12 8.85 -4.29
N LEU A 39 12.94 9.85 -3.93
CA LEU A 39 14.31 9.94 -4.42
C LEU A 39 15.21 8.80 -3.96
N ASP A 40 15.11 8.43 -2.68
CA ASP A 40 15.89 7.34 -2.11
C ASP A 40 15.58 6.02 -2.83
N SER A 41 14.28 5.74 -3.04
CA SER A 41 13.81 4.60 -3.81
C SER A 41 14.24 4.61 -5.28
N LEU A 42 14.52 5.79 -5.84
CA LEU A 42 15.05 5.98 -7.19
C LEU A 42 16.60 5.99 -7.24
N CYS A 43 17.26 5.53 -6.17
CA CYS A 43 18.70 5.51 -6.01
C CYS A 43 19.38 6.89 -6.03
N ARG A 44 18.63 7.97 -5.81
CA ARG A 44 19.14 9.35 -5.66
C ARG A 44 19.37 9.67 -4.18
N SER A 45 20.06 8.77 -3.49
CA SER A 45 20.25 8.78 -2.03
C SER A 45 20.93 10.04 -1.50
N LYS A 46 21.86 10.64 -2.25
CA LYS A 46 22.54 11.90 -1.86
C LYS A 46 21.56 13.07 -1.70
N GLU A 47 20.60 13.18 -2.61
CA GLU A 47 19.60 14.24 -2.59
C GLU A 47 18.56 14.00 -1.49
N ALA A 48 18.14 12.75 -1.32
CA ALA A 48 17.27 12.34 -0.21
C ALA A 48 17.91 12.67 1.14
N MET A 49 19.19 12.31 1.33
CA MET A 49 19.94 12.59 2.56
C MET A 49 20.07 14.09 2.85
N SER A 50 20.30 14.91 1.82
CA SER A 50 20.33 16.37 1.96
C SER A 50 19.00 16.90 2.49
N MET A 51 17.87 16.43 1.96
CA MET A 51 16.55 16.85 2.42
C MET A 51 16.19 16.32 3.80
N TYR A 52 16.50 15.06 4.13
CA TYR A 52 16.27 14.54 5.49
C TYR A 52 17.08 15.33 6.53
N SER A 53 18.31 15.70 6.20
CA SER A 53 19.14 16.54 7.08
C SER A 53 18.54 17.92 7.32
N LYS A 54 17.86 18.52 6.32
CA LYS A 54 17.11 19.77 6.49
C LYS A 54 15.86 19.57 7.36
N LEU A 55 15.12 18.49 7.13
CA LEU A 55 13.89 18.16 7.87
C LEU A 55 14.14 17.74 9.32
N LYS A 56 15.37 17.36 9.67
CA LYS A 56 15.77 17.01 11.04
C LYS A 56 15.37 18.07 12.07
N ASN A 57 15.47 19.36 11.73
CA ASN A 57 15.17 20.47 12.65
C ASN A 57 13.80 21.12 12.36
N HIS A 58 12.89 20.41 11.68
CA HIS A 58 11.59 20.93 11.34
C HIS A 58 10.73 21.18 12.61
N PRO A 59 9.93 22.27 12.66
CA PRO A 59 9.13 22.61 13.86
C PRO A 59 8.10 21.53 14.24
N ASN A 60 7.53 20.82 13.26
CA ASN A 60 6.67 19.66 13.53
C ASN A 60 7.51 18.45 13.96
N SER A 61 7.24 17.95 15.17
CA SER A 61 7.98 16.86 15.79
C SER A 61 7.83 15.51 15.08
N GLU A 62 6.69 15.22 14.44
CA GLU A 62 6.50 13.96 13.70
C GLU A 62 7.43 13.90 12.49
N ILE A 63 7.55 15.02 11.78
CA ILE A 63 8.37 15.15 10.57
C ILE A 63 9.85 15.09 10.96
N SER A 64 10.24 15.84 11.99
CA SER A 64 11.60 15.81 12.53
C SER A 64 12.00 14.40 13.02
N LYS A 65 11.13 13.70 13.75
CA LYS A 65 11.39 12.32 14.20
C LYS A 65 11.61 11.37 13.03
N LYS A 66 10.74 11.39 12.03
CA LYS A 66 10.88 10.55 10.82
C LYS A 66 12.15 10.88 10.04
N ALA A 67 12.45 12.17 9.85
CA ALA A 67 13.66 12.59 9.18
C ALA A 67 14.92 12.14 9.93
N ASN A 68 14.94 12.24 11.26
CA ASN A 68 16.04 11.71 12.09
C ASN A 68 16.22 10.19 11.90
N MET A 69 15.13 9.41 11.89
CA MET A 69 15.22 7.97 11.62
C MET A 69 15.90 7.67 10.28
N PHE A 70 15.52 8.39 9.21
CA PHE A 70 16.17 8.24 7.91
C PHE A 70 17.65 8.66 7.95
N VAL A 71 17.99 9.79 8.57
CA VAL A 71 19.40 10.21 8.74
C VAL A 71 20.22 9.13 9.45
N PHE A 72 19.69 8.53 10.52
CA PHE A 72 20.35 7.43 11.22
C PHE A 72 20.50 6.18 10.33
N SER A 73 19.53 5.86 9.48
CA SER A 73 19.67 4.74 8.54
C SER A 73 20.82 4.94 7.54
N PHE A 74 21.03 6.18 7.06
CA PHE A 74 22.18 6.50 6.20
C PHE A 74 23.50 6.36 6.96
N GLN A 75 23.57 6.87 8.19
CA GLN A 75 24.76 6.72 9.03
C GLN A 75 25.08 5.25 9.29
N ALA A 76 24.08 4.45 9.66
CA ALA A 76 24.24 3.00 9.86
C ALA A 76 24.74 2.31 8.59
N MET A 77 24.19 2.67 7.42
CA MET A 77 24.67 2.16 6.13
C MET A 77 26.14 2.48 5.89
N ASP A 78 26.58 3.70 6.20
CA ASP A 78 27.97 4.09 6.03
C ASP A 78 28.90 3.36 7.00
N PHE A 79 28.48 3.15 8.26
CA PHE A 79 29.22 2.31 9.21
C PHE A 79 29.30 0.84 8.76
N MET A 80 28.27 0.31 8.08
CA MET A 80 28.30 -1.04 7.51
C MET A 80 29.23 -1.15 6.30
N LYS A 81 29.31 -0.12 5.45
CA LYS A 81 30.26 -0.09 4.31
C LYS A 81 31.71 -0.12 4.76
N LEU A 82 32.03 0.55 5.88
CA LEU A 82 33.40 0.64 6.40
C LEU A 82 33.85 -0.65 7.11
N ASN A 83 32.90 -1.42 7.63
CA ASN A 83 33.13 -2.70 8.31
C ASN A 83 32.70 -3.86 7.41
N SER A 84 33.27 -3.95 6.21
CA SER A 84 33.06 -5.08 5.30
C SER A 84 33.76 -6.35 5.83
N THR A 85 33.37 -6.79 7.02
CA THR A 85 33.58 -8.16 7.47
C THR A 85 32.83 -9.05 6.47
N PRO A 86 33.46 -10.08 5.89
CA PRO A 86 32.79 -10.97 4.95
C PRO A 86 31.53 -11.54 5.61
N VAL A 87 30.37 -11.19 5.08
CA VAL A 87 29.11 -11.74 5.56
C VAL A 87 29.15 -13.25 5.29
N PRO A 88 28.91 -14.11 6.29
CA PRO A 88 28.89 -15.55 6.06
C PRO A 88 27.92 -15.89 4.93
N LYS A 89 28.37 -16.68 3.96
CA LYS A 89 27.55 -17.05 2.78
C LYS A 89 26.23 -17.71 3.17
N SER A 90 26.21 -18.40 4.32
CA SER A 90 25.00 -18.97 4.90
C SER A 90 24.72 -18.36 6.27
N THR A 91 23.59 -17.68 6.40
CA THR A 91 23.11 -17.14 7.68
C THR A 91 22.23 -18.14 8.45
N GLY A 92 21.96 -19.32 7.87
CA GLY A 92 21.01 -20.30 8.38
C GLY A 92 19.54 -19.93 8.14
N TYR A 93 19.25 -18.72 7.64
CA TYR A 93 17.89 -18.26 7.36
C TYR A 93 17.36 -18.66 5.98
N GLU A 94 18.20 -19.25 5.13
CA GLU A 94 17.85 -19.65 3.75
C GLU A 94 16.59 -20.51 3.69
N THR A 95 16.42 -21.41 4.67
CA THR A 95 15.24 -22.27 4.82
C THR A 95 13.94 -21.49 4.95
N TYR A 96 13.93 -20.31 5.57
CA TYR A 96 12.71 -19.49 5.69
C TYR A 96 12.27 -18.92 4.35
N PHE A 97 13.20 -18.60 3.45
CA PHE A 97 12.89 -18.05 2.13
C PHE A 97 12.50 -19.13 1.13
N THR A 98 13.05 -20.34 1.25
CA THR A 98 12.73 -21.47 0.36
C THR A 98 11.46 -22.22 0.77
N LYS A 99 11.09 -22.22 2.06
CA LYS A 99 9.89 -22.90 2.56
C LYS A 99 8.57 -22.41 1.96
N PHE A 100 8.52 -21.16 1.48
CA PHE A 100 7.31 -20.55 0.93
C PHE A 100 7.31 -20.37 -0.60
N GLY A 101 8.39 -20.76 -1.30
CA GLY A 101 8.51 -20.56 -2.75
C GLY A 101 7.48 -21.32 -3.62
N GLY A 102 6.75 -22.27 -3.03
CA GLY A 102 5.72 -23.07 -3.72
C GLY A 102 4.31 -22.45 -3.74
N GLN A 103 4.00 -21.46 -2.90
CA GLN A 103 2.66 -20.87 -2.82
C GLN A 103 2.64 -19.48 -3.44
N LYS A 104 2.19 -19.40 -4.70
CA LYS A 104 2.13 -18.17 -5.52
C LYS A 104 1.12 -17.11 -5.04
N ASN A 105 0.43 -17.32 -3.91
CA ASN A 105 -0.75 -16.53 -3.52
C ASN A 105 -0.50 -15.66 -2.27
N TYR A 106 0.70 -15.10 -2.10
CA TYR A 106 1.02 -14.28 -0.92
C TYR A 106 0.41 -12.88 -0.96
N TYR A 107 0.12 -12.37 -2.16
CA TYR A 107 -0.75 -11.22 -2.33
C TYR A 107 -2.16 -11.78 -2.48
N ALA A 108 -2.89 -11.83 -1.38
CA ALA A 108 -4.32 -12.08 -1.39
C ALA A 108 -4.93 -11.19 -2.49
N SER A 109 -5.48 -11.84 -3.52
CA SER A 109 -6.56 -11.24 -4.28
C SER A 109 -7.55 -10.69 -3.26
N LEU A 110 -8.03 -9.47 -3.49
CA LEU A 110 -9.23 -8.97 -2.84
C LEU A 110 -10.37 -9.87 -3.34
N ASP A 111 -10.45 -11.08 -2.82
CA ASP A 111 -11.57 -11.98 -3.07
C ASP A 111 -12.73 -11.33 -2.31
N GLU A 112 -13.46 -10.47 -3.02
CA GLU A 112 -14.88 -10.29 -2.78
C GLU A 112 -15.48 -11.68 -2.55
N PRO A 113 -16.29 -11.88 -1.50
CA PRO A 113 -16.78 -13.22 -1.21
C PRO A 113 -17.54 -13.72 -2.43
N GLU A 114 -16.96 -14.69 -3.14
CA GLU A 114 -17.66 -15.44 -4.17
C GLU A 114 -18.82 -16.14 -3.47
N VAL A 115 -20.00 -15.52 -3.53
CA VAL A 115 -21.22 -16.05 -2.96
C VAL A 115 -21.53 -17.31 -3.76
N GLY A 116 -21.17 -18.46 -3.20
CA GLY A 116 -21.27 -19.74 -3.88
C GLY A 116 -22.71 -19.95 -4.38
N VAL A 117 -22.84 -20.46 -5.61
CA VAL A 117 -24.13 -20.66 -6.30
C VAL A 117 -25.15 -21.39 -5.42
N GLY A 118 -24.70 -22.30 -4.56
CA GLY A 118 -25.54 -23.03 -3.60
C GLY A 118 -26.26 -22.14 -2.58
N GLN A 119 -25.71 -20.98 -2.23
CA GLN A 119 -26.34 -20.03 -1.30
C GLN A 119 -27.35 -19.13 -2.01
N VAL A 120 -27.18 -18.86 -3.32
CA VAL A 120 -28.07 -17.99 -4.13
C VAL A 120 -29.37 -18.69 -4.52
N ILE A 121 -29.33 -20.00 -4.81
CA ILE A 121 -30.50 -20.80 -5.23
C ILE A 121 -31.72 -20.67 -4.29
N PRO A 122 -31.60 -20.85 -2.96
CA PRO A 122 -32.77 -20.76 -2.07
C PRO A 122 -33.39 -19.36 -2.05
N TYR A 123 -32.59 -18.29 -2.12
CA TYR A 123 -33.11 -16.92 -2.17
C TYR A 123 -33.84 -16.61 -3.48
N MET A 124 -33.34 -17.11 -4.62
CA MET A 124 -34.01 -16.97 -5.90
C MET A 124 -35.35 -17.69 -5.93
N LEU A 125 -35.45 -18.90 -5.36
CA LEU A 125 -36.72 -19.62 -5.26
C LEU A 125 -37.74 -18.89 -4.38
N PHE A 126 -37.28 -18.32 -3.26
CA PHE A 126 -38.15 -17.54 -2.37
C PHE A 126 -38.69 -16.27 -3.05
N LEU A 127 -37.85 -15.57 -3.82
CA LEU A 127 -38.23 -14.34 -4.54
C LEU A 127 -39.27 -14.58 -5.64
N VAL A 128 -39.20 -15.72 -6.34
CA VAL A 128 -40.12 -16.01 -7.46
C VAL A 128 -41.42 -16.69 -7.00
N SER A 129 -41.45 -17.26 -5.78
CA SER A 129 -42.62 -17.92 -5.19
C SER A 129 -43.95 -17.13 -5.26
N PRO A 130 -44.00 -15.83 -4.92
CA PRO A 130 -45.25 -15.06 -4.96
C PRO A 130 -45.84 -14.94 -6.37
N ILE A 131 -44.98 -14.88 -7.39
CA ILE A 131 -45.38 -14.77 -8.80
C ILE A 131 -46.08 -16.06 -9.24
N PHE A 132 -45.54 -17.21 -8.84
CA PHE A 132 -46.17 -18.51 -9.12
C PHE A 132 -47.51 -18.69 -8.41
N ILE A 133 -47.65 -18.20 -7.17
CA ILE A 133 -48.92 -18.27 -6.43
C ILE A 133 -50.01 -17.46 -7.15
N VAL A 134 -49.69 -16.24 -7.59
CA VAL A 134 -50.63 -15.38 -8.33
C VAL A 134 -50.99 -16.00 -9.69
N ALA A 135 -50.00 -16.52 -10.42
CA ALA A 135 -50.23 -17.19 -11.70
C ALA A 135 -51.14 -18.44 -11.53
N PHE A 136 -50.91 -19.24 -10.49
CA PHE A 136 -51.72 -20.41 -10.19
C PHE A 136 -53.16 -20.02 -9.80
N ALA A 137 -53.33 -18.97 -9.00
CA ALA A 137 -54.65 -18.47 -8.64
C ALA A 137 -55.43 -17.94 -9.86
N ALA A 138 -54.76 -17.23 -10.77
CA ALA A 138 -55.35 -16.78 -12.03
C ALA A 138 -55.76 -17.96 -12.93
N LEU A 139 -54.91 -18.98 -13.07
CA LEU A 139 -55.20 -20.16 -13.87
C LEU A 139 -56.36 -20.98 -13.28
N ARG A 140 -56.43 -21.12 -11.95
CA ARG A 140 -57.54 -21.84 -11.31
C ARG A 140 -58.86 -21.10 -11.49
N LYS A 141 -58.84 -19.76 -11.46
CA LYS A 141 -60.02 -18.92 -11.72
C LYS A 141 -60.49 -19.01 -13.18
N SER A 142 -59.58 -19.18 -14.15
CA SER A 142 -59.97 -19.36 -15.56
C SER A 142 -60.55 -20.74 -15.87
N PHE A 143 -60.26 -21.76 -15.06
CA PHE A 143 -60.81 -23.12 -15.21
C PHE A 143 -62.13 -23.36 -14.45
N GLN A 144 -62.58 -22.42 -13.61
CA GLN A 144 -63.87 -22.49 -12.89
C GLN A 144 -64.96 -21.56 -13.47
N LEU A 145 -64.79 -21.13 -14.72
CA LEU A 145 -65.78 -20.45 -15.56
C LEU A 145 -66.26 -21.41 -16.66
#